data_AF-A0A1V4Z4H9-F1
#
_entry.id   AF-A0A1V4Z4H9-F1
#
_cell.length_a   1.000
_cell.length_b   1.000
_cell.length_c   1.000
_cell.angle_alpha   90.00
_cell.angle_beta   90.00
_cell.angle_gamma   90.00
#
_symmetry.space_group_name_H-M   'P 1'
#
loop_
_entity.id
_entity.type
_entity.pdbx_description
1 polymer ?
#
loop_
_entity_poly.entity_id
_entity_poly.type
_entity_poly.pdbx_seq_one_letter_code
_entity_poly.pdbx_strand_id
1 'polypeptide(L)'
;MRSRSTLSQDRDGKNALIALVIVLLLVVSSVGAFLFFTAESRAAQKGDTVKVDYIGRLADGRVFDTSIYSVAADNATYPKSLSFTFRGNETVYRPYEFVLGSQGTLAGFSDGIVGMKKGETRTIVIPAGEGYKLNESKLTILQLTESVPVQRTMSISDFEDYFSATPAGFMLYTDPIYGWNVQVLFVDGENVRILNNIPVGGAEFRAYGSSSDPSYGWQINATYDSTGDNITVHHQLDSSSAFNKKGLDYNGSEIYVESVDEANGTAIINHDKEVAGKELTFTVTLVSIG
;
A
#
# COMPACT_ATOMS: atom_id res chain seq x y z
N MET A 1 67.56 38.34 61.94
CA MET A 1 66.42 37.39 61.89
C MET A 1 65.28 38.02 61.07
N ARG A 2 65.02 37.55 59.84
CA ARG A 2 63.75 37.78 59.13
C ARG A 2 63.56 36.78 57.97
N SER A 3 62.61 35.88 58.18
CA SER A 3 61.71 35.16 57.26
C SER A 3 62.09 35.00 55.78
N ARG A 4 62.32 33.74 55.35
CA ARG A 4 62.03 33.21 54.00
C ARG A 4 61.73 31.71 54.11
N SER A 5 60.51 31.34 54.50
CA SER A 5 60.11 29.93 54.59
C SER A 5 58.59 29.79 54.42
N THR A 6 58.06 30.12 53.24
CA THR A 6 56.64 29.84 52.92
C THR A 6 56.36 29.51 51.45
N LEU A 7 57.31 29.62 50.51
CA LEU A 7 57.04 29.48 49.06
C LEU A 7 57.16 28.06 48.48
N SER A 8 57.78 27.10 49.20
CA SER A 8 58.00 25.74 48.67
C SER A 8 56.80 24.81 48.88
N GLN A 9 56.12 24.89 50.03
CA GLN A 9 54.97 24.02 50.34
C GLN A 9 53.75 24.32 49.46
N ASP A 10 53.59 25.57 49.02
CA ASP A 10 52.46 26.01 48.20
C ASP A 10 52.54 25.47 46.77
N ARG A 11 53.75 25.21 46.26
CA ARG A 11 53.98 24.64 44.92
C ARG A 11 53.65 23.14 44.87
N ASP A 12 53.96 22.42 45.95
CA ASP A 12 53.64 20.99 46.07
C ASP A 12 52.14 20.76 46.28
N GLY A 13 51.48 21.58 47.10
CA GLY A 13 50.03 21.56 47.25
C GLY A 13 49.28 21.90 45.95
N LYS A 14 49.78 22.89 45.20
CA LYS A 14 49.21 23.26 43.89
C LYS A 14 49.43 22.18 42.82
N ASN A 15 50.59 21.51 42.80
CA ASN A 15 50.84 20.38 41.91
C ASN A 15 49.98 19.16 42.26
N ALA A 16 49.79 18.87 43.56
CA ALA A 16 48.89 17.83 44.03
C ALA A 16 47.43 18.14 43.67
N LEU A 17 46.99 19.40 43.81
CA LEU A 17 45.66 19.85 43.43
C LEU A 17 45.43 19.74 41.91
N ILE A 18 46.41 20.16 41.09
CA ILE A 18 46.36 20.02 39.63
C ILE A 18 46.27 18.54 39.24
N ALA A 19 47.07 17.67 39.84
CA ALA A 19 47.02 16.23 39.59
C ALA A 19 45.63 15.64 39.93
N LEU A 20 45.04 16.06 41.05
CA LEU A 20 43.71 15.60 41.47
C LEU A 20 42.60 16.06 40.52
N VAL A 21 42.68 17.30 40.02
CA VAL A 21 41.75 17.83 39.00
C VAL A 21 41.87 17.07 37.68
N ILE A 22 43.10 16.76 37.24
CA ILE A 22 43.32 15.96 36.01
C ILE A 22 42.74 14.56 36.17
N VAL A 23 42.97 13.90 37.31
CA VAL A 23 42.39 12.58 37.58
C VAL A 23 40.87 12.64 37.59
N LEU A 24 40.27 13.66 38.22
CA LEU A 24 38.81 13.84 38.23
C LEU A 24 38.26 14.03 36.81
N LEU A 25 38.90 14.85 35.98
CA LEU A 25 38.51 15.06 34.59
C LEU A 25 38.61 13.77 33.76
N LEU A 26 39.65 12.98 33.96
CA LEU A 26 39.79 11.68 33.30
C LEU A 26 38.72 10.68 33.75
N VAL A 27 38.38 10.65 35.04
CA VAL A 27 37.30 9.80 35.56
C VAL A 27 35.95 10.25 35.01
N VAL A 28 35.64 11.55 35.02
CA VAL A 28 34.39 12.08 34.46
C VAL A 28 34.30 11.80 32.95
N SER A 29 35.39 11.98 32.21
CA SER A 29 35.45 11.65 30.79
C SER A 29 35.26 10.15 30.52
N SER A 30 35.90 9.29 31.32
CA SER A 30 35.79 7.82 31.18
C SER A 30 34.39 7.32 31.53
N VAL A 31 33.79 7.85 32.60
CA VAL A 31 32.40 7.54 32.98
C VAL A 31 31.43 8.08 31.93
N GLY A 32 31.65 9.29 31.43
CA GLY A 32 30.87 9.87 30.33
C GLY A 32 30.94 9.02 29.07
N ALA A 33 32.14 8.59 28.67
CA ALA A 33 32.33 7.69 27.54
C ALA A 33 31.67 6.33 27.78
N PHE A 34 31.83 5.72 28.95
CA PHE A 34 31.20 4.45 29.29
C PHE A 34 29.67 4.52 29.27
N LEU A 35 29.08 5.58 29.84
CA LEU A 35 27.63 5.82 29.79
C LEU A 35 27.14 6.08 28.36
N PHE A 36 27.93 6.79 27.55
CA PHE A 36 27.63 7.04 26.14
C PHE A 36 27.65 5.73 25.31
N PHE A 37 28.71 4.93 25.45
CA PHE A 37 28.83 3.63 24.77
C PHE A 37 27.75 2.63 25.19
N THR A 38 27.37 2.62 26.48
CA THR A 38 26.30 1.72 26.97
C THR A 38 24.92 2.18 26.50
N ALA A 39 24.64 3.48 26.42
CA ALA A 39 23.40 4.02 25.88
C ALA A 39 23.21 3.71 24.38
N GLU A 40 24.27 3.79 23.58
CA GLU A 40 24.23 3.36 22.15
C GLU A 40 24.04 1.86 21.97
N SER A 41 24.32 1.05 23.00
CA SER A 41 24.23 -0.41 22.96
C SER A 41 22.89 -0.99 23.40
N ARG A 42 21.96 -0.14 23.87
CA ARG A 42 20.64 -0.55 24.38
C ARG A 42 19.81 -1.15 23.24
N ALA A 43 19.15 -2.26 23.53
CA ALA A 43 18.21 -2.90 22.63
C ALA A 43 16.79 -2.37 22.85
N ALA A 44 15.99 -2.29 21.78
CA ALA A 44 14.62 -1.82 21.84
C ALA A 44 13.71 -2.79 22.61
N GLN A 45 12.81 -2.26 23.42
CA GLN A 45 11.90 -3.03 24.28
C GLN A 45 10.45 -2.53 24.14
N LYS A 46 9.48 -3.37 24.54
CA LYS A 46 8.07 -2.96 24.55
C LYS A 46 7.89 -1.72 25.44
N GLY A 47 7.15 -0.74 24.94
CA GLY A 47 6.98 0.57 25.57
C GLY A 47 7.98 1.64 25.09
N ASP A 48 9.07 1.27 24.42
CA ASP A 48 9.96 2.26 23.81
C ASP A 48 9.26 2.96 22.63
N THR A 49 9.41 4.29 22.55
CA THR A 49 9.17 5.02 21.31
C THR A 49 10.34 4.78 20.38
N VAL A 50 10.09 4.28 19.17
CA VAL A 50 11.13 4.01 18.17
C VAL A 50 10.87 4.80 16.90
N LYS A 51 11.95 5.07 16.16
CA LYS A 51 11.89 5.52 14.77
C LYS A 51 12.51 4.47 13.89
N VAL A 52 11.81 4.06 12.84
CA VAL A 52 12.32 3.06 11.90
C VAL A 52 12.19 3.54 10.47
N ASP A 53 13.20 3.21 9.67
CA ASP A 53 13.04 3.17 8.23
C ASP A 53 12.61 1.78 7.81
N TYR A 54 11.71 1.67 6.84
CA TYR A 54 11.21 0.38 6.40
C TYR A 54 10.88 0.33 4.91
N ILE A 55 10.94 -0.88 4.36
CA ILE A 55 10.40 -1.25 3.05
C ILE A 55 9.48 -2.44 3.25
N GLY A 56 8.19 -2.29 2.98
CA GLY A 56 7.19 -3.35 3.02
C GLY A 56 6.96 -3.95 1.63
N ARG A 57 7.09 -5.27 1.52
CA ARG A 57 6.94 -6.05 0.28
C ARG A 57 5.90 -7.16 0.39
N LEU A 58 5.25 -7.43 -0.72
CA LEU A 58 4.51 -8.67 -0.95
C LEU A 58 5.48 -9.83 -1.25
N ALA A 59 4.99 -11.06 -1.21
CA ALA A 59 5.79 -12.27 -1.49
C ALA A 59 6.42 -12.28 -2.89
N ASP A 60 5.81 -11.61 -3.86
CA ASP A 60 6.34 -11.43 -5.22
C ASP A 60 7.44 -10.35 -5.34
N GLY A 61 7.79 -9.71 -4.21
CA GLY A 61 8.83 -8.70 -4.13
C GLY A 61 8.37 -7.27 -4.40
N ARG A 62 7.12 -7.04 -4.84
CA ARG A 62 6.61 -5.68 -5.08
C ARG A 62 6.46 -4.92 -3.77
N VAL A 63 6.84 -3.64 -3.77
CA VAL A 63 6.74 -2.74 -2.61
C VAL A 63 5.34 -2.18 -2.52
N PHE A 64 4.65 -2.45 -1.41
CA PHE A 64 3.32 -1.88 -1.14
C PHE A 64 3.39 -0.62 -0.26
N ASP A 65 4.44 -0.46 0.55
CA ASP A 65 4.71 0.76 1.32
C ASP A 65 6.19 0.88 1.69
N THR A 66 6.65 2.10 1.99
CA THR A 66 8.03 2.38 2.42
C THR A 66 8.11 3.73 3.12
N SER A 67 8.96 3.88 4.13
CA SER A 67 9.30 5.21 4.69
C SER A 67 10.35 5.96 3.88
N ILE A 68 10.97 5.31 2.89
CA ILE A 68 12.20 5.77 2.23
C ILE A 68 11.88 6.33 0.85
N TYR A 69 12.16 7.63 0.63
CA TYR A 69 11.88 8.31 -0.64
C TYR A 69 12.57 7.66 -1.84
N SER A 70 13.87 7.34 -1.74
CA SER A 70 14.62 6.72 -2.85
C SER A 70 14.02 5.38 -3.28
N VAL A 71 13.45 4.63 -2.34
CA VAL A 71 12.73 3.38 -2.64
C VAL A 71 11.39 3.70 -3.29
N ALA A 72 10.66 4.70 -2.80
CA ALA A 72 9.37 5.10 -3.35
C ALA A 72 9.46 5.61 -4.79
N ALA A 73 10.48 6.41 -5.09
CA ALA A 73 10.69 7.06 -6.39
C ALA A 73 11.29 6.13 -7.46
N ASP A 74 11.95 5.03 -7.06
CA ASP A 74 12.58 4.08 -7.99
C ASP A 74 11.68 2.85 -8.21
N ASN A 75 10.90 2.86 -9.28
CA ASN A 75 10.09 1.70 -9.68
C ASN A 75 10.89 0.63 -10.44
N ALA A 76 12.06 0.97 -10.99
CA ALA A 76 12.87 0.03 -11.77
C ALA A 76 13.56 -0.99 -10.87
N THR A 77 14.16 -0.53 -9.77
CA THR A 77 14.80 -1.39 -8.76
C THR A 77 13.79 -1.93 -7.76
N TYR A 78 12.74 -1.15 -7.47
CA TYR A 78 11.72 -1.52 -6.50
C TYR A 78 10.32 -1.47 -7.12
N PRO A 79 9.93 -2.49 -7.89
CA PRO A 79 8.60 -2.56 -8.48
C PRO A 79 7.52 -2.32 -7.43
N LYS A 80 6.56 -1.45 -7.73
CA LYS A 80 5.47 -1.11 -6.82
C LYS A 80 4.29 -2.06 -6.95
N SER A 81 3.62 -2.33 -5.83
CA SER A 81 2.36 -3.07 -5.85
C SER A 81 1.25 -2.20 -6.46
N LEU A 82 0.11 -2.81 -6.79
CA LEU A 82 -1.02 -2.09 -7.40
C LEU A 82 -1.63 -1.05 -6.46
N SER A 83 -1.57 -1.30 -5.14
CA SER A 83 -2.05 -0.40 -4.08
C SER A 83 -1.01 0.60 -3.59
N PHE A 84 0.21 0.62 -4.16
CA PHE A 84 1.23 1.56 -3.73
C PHE A 84 0.82 3.01 -4.09
N THR A 85 0.92 3.91 -3.11
CA THR A 85 0.65 5.34 -3.31
C THR A 85 1.93 6.15 -3.15
N PHE A 86 2.39 6.78 -4.24
CA PHE A 86 3.50 7.72 -4.18
C PHE A 86 3.04 9.04 -3.55
N ARG A 87 3.69 9.43 -2.45
CA ARG A 87 3.28 10.59 -1.63
C ARG A 87 3.92 11.92 -2.05
N GLY A 88 4.48 12.00 -3.25
CA GLY A 88 5.16 13.20 -3.75
C GLY A 88 6.65 13.19 -3.45
N ASN A 89 7.20 14.29 -2.94
CA ASN A 89 8.65 14.48 -2.87
C ASN A 89 9.27 14.00 -1.54
N GLU A 90 10.61 14.03 -1.49
CA GLU A 90 11.44 13.57 -0.36
C GLU A 90 11.02 14.11 1.01
N THR A 91 10.52 15.35 1.09
CA THR A 91 10.15 15.99 2.37
C THR A 91 8.98 15.30 3.08
N VAL A 92 8.19 14.51 2.37
CA VAL A 92 7.05 13.76 2.91
C VAL A 92 7.46 12.43 3.53
N TYR A 93 8.62 11.89 3.13
CA TYR A 93 9.13 10.60 3.56
C TYR A 93 10.06 10.79 4.76
N ARG A 94 9.76 10.09 5.85
CA ARG A 94 10.50 10.18 7.11
C ARG A 94 10.37 8.87 7.89
N PRO A 95 11.31 8.57 8.80
CA PRO A 95 11.21 7.41 9.67
C PRO A 95 9.85 7.34 10.36
N TYR A 96 9.28 6.15 10.38
CA TYR A 96 8.02 5.87 11.06
C TYR A 96 8.23 5.80 12.56
N GLU A 97 7.55 6.68 13.28
CA GLU A 97 7.63 6.82 14.73
C GLU A 97 6.41 6.19 15.39
N PHE A 98 6.63 5.25 16.31
CA PHE A 98 5.56 4.59 17.07
C PHE A 98 6.11 3.98 18.36
N VAL A 99 5.21 3.53 19.24
CA VAL A 99 5.57 2.87 20.51
C VAL A 99 5.53 1.36 20.33
N LEU A 100 6.60 0.65 20.69
CA LEU A 100 6.65 -0.81 20.57
C LEU A 100 5.59 -1.47 21.45
N GLY A 101 4.74 -2.29 20.84
CA GLY A 101 3.61 -2.97 21.48
C GLY A 101 2.35 -2.12 21.61
N SER A 102 2.31 -0.88 21.09
CA SER A 102 1.08 -0.11 21.03
C SER A 102 0.12 -0.66 19.99
N GLN A 103 -1.18 -0.39 20.18
CA GLN A 103 -2.18 -0.63 19.15
C GLN A 103 -1.94 0.31 17.95
N GLY A 104 -2.31 -0.11 16.74
CA GLY A 104 -2.23 0.70 15.51
C GLY A 104 -1.04 0.39 14.59
N THR A 105 -0.07 -0.39 15.04
CA THR A 105 0.98 -0.98 14.20
C THR A 105 0.74 -2.49 14.09
N LEU A 106 1.12 -3.11 12.96
CA LEU A 106 1.02 -4.56 12.82
C LEU A 106 1.81 -5.26 13.92
N ALA A 107 1.18 -6.20 14.62
CA ALA A 107 1.77 -6.86 15.79
C ALA A 107 3.11 -7.55 15.43
N GLY A 108 3.13 -8.32 14.34
CA GLY A 108 4.35 -8.97 13.85
C GLY A 108 5.47 -7.98 13.48
N PHE A 109 5.11 -6.80 12.94
CA PHE A 109 6.08 -5.72 12.65
C PHE A 109 6.69 -5.17 13.94
N SER A 110 5.84 -4.83 14.92
CA SER A 110 6.29 -4.30 16.21
C SER A 110 7.10 -5.32 17.01
N ASP A 111 6.65 -6.57 17.09
CA ASP A 111 7.33 -7.62 17.84
C ASP A 111 8.68 -7.97 17.19
N GLY A 112 8.77 -7.95 15.85
CA GLY A 112 10.02 -8.19 15.13
C GLY A 112 11.11 -7.15 15.38
N ILE A 113 10.77 -5.95 15.84
CA ILE A 113 11.72 -4.88 16.18
C ILE A 113 12.26 -5.02 17.61
N VAL A 114 11.56 -5.75 18.49
CA VAL A 114 12.04 -5.97 19.85
C VAL A 114 13.43 -6.64 19.83
N GLY A 115 14.32 -6.13 20.67
CA GLY A 115 15.71 -6.58 20.74
C GLY A 115 16.64 -5.98 19.68
N MET A 116 16.14 -5.21 18.70
CA MET A 116 16.99 -4.51 17.75
C MET A 116 17.81 -3.40 18.43
N LYS A 117 19.03 -3.17 17.95
CA LYS A 117 19.84 -2.01 18.35
C LYS A 117 19.77 -0.91 17.30
N LYS A 118 20.03 0.33 17.71
CA LYS A 118 20.11 1.47 16.79
C LYS A 118 21.10 1.16 15.66
N GLY A 119 20.70 1.43 14.42
CA GLY A 119 21.46 1.15 13.19
C GLY A 119 21.33 -0.29 12.67
N GLU A 120 20.71 -1.21 13.43
CA GLU A 120 20.47 -2.57 12.96
C GLU A 120 19.40 -2.59 11.87
N THR A 121 19.64 -3.39 10.84
CA THR A 121 18.64 -3.75 9.83
C THR A 121 18.22 -5.19 10.00
N ARG A 122 16.90 -5.45 9.96
CA ARG A 122 16.31 -6.79 10.12
C ARG A 122 15.21 -7.02 9.09
N THR A 123 15.12 -8.24 8.59
CA THR A 123 13.97 -8.71 7.81
C THR A 123 12.95 -9.34 8.74
N ILE A 124 11.71 -8.87 8.68
CA ILE A 124 10.58 -9.35 9.48
C ILE A 124 9.54 -9.89 8.51
N VAL A 125 9.17 -11.15 8.67
CA VAL A 125 8.12 -11.81 7.87
C VAL A 125 6.87 -11.90 8.72
N ILE A 126 5.76 -11.40 8.20
CA ILE A 126 4.43 -11.53 8.79
C ILE A 126 3.64 -12.50 7.92
N PRO A 127 3.28 -13.69 8.44
CA PRO A 127 2.54 -14.70 7.69
C PRO A 127 1.20 -14.18 7.14
N ALA A 128 0.71 -14.86 6.10
CA ALA A 128 -0.60 -14.61 5.52
C ALA A 128 -1.70 -14.62 6.59
N GLY A 129 -2.54 -13.58 6.61
CA GLY A 129 -3.64 -13.43 7.57
C GLY A 129 -3.24 -12.89 8.95
N GLU A 130 -1.95 -12.88 9.31
CA GLU A 130 -1.45 -12.26 10.55
C GLU A 130 -1.15 -10.76 10.40
N GLY A 131 -1.02 -10.28 9.16
CA GLY A 131 -0.95 -8.87 8.83
C GLY A 131 -2.34 -8.23 8.73
N TYR A 132 -2.77 -7.95 7.51
CA TYR A 132 -4.12 -7.49 7.23
C TYR A 132 -5.04 -8.68 6.99
N LYS A 133 -6.20 -8.72 7.65
CA LYS A 133 -7.18 -9.78 7.45
C LYS A 133 -7.92 -9.60 6.12
N LEU A 134 -8.04 -10.68 5.36
CA LEU A 134 -8.89 -10.72 4.16
C LEU A 134 -10.35 -10.82 4.57
N ASN A 135 -11.20 -10.00 3.97
CA ASN A 135 -12.63 -10.25 3.97
C ASN A 135 -13.02 -11.07 2.73
N GLU A 136 -13.23 -12.38 2.91
CA GLU A 136 -13.62 -13.28 1.82
C GLU A 136 -14.94 -12.88 1.14
N SER A 137 -15.84 -12.17 1.84
CA SER A 137 -17.09 -11.69 1.23
C SER A 137 -16.88 -10.61 0.18
N LYS A 138 -15.67 -10.08 0.05
CA LYS A 138 -15.26 -9.11 -0.98
C LYS A 138 -14.57 -9.76 -2.17
N LEU A 139 -14.47 -11.10 -2.19
CA LEU A 139 -14.01 -11.83 -3.36
C LEU A 139 -15.20 -12.22 -4.21
N THR A 140 -15.14 -11.92 -5.50
CA THR A 140 -16.18 -12.26 -6.47
C THR A 140 -15.59 -13.09 -7.61
N ILE A 141 -16.42 -13.94 -8.21
CA ILE A 141 -16.03 -14.74 -9.39
C ILE A 141 -16.49 -13.97 -10.62
N LEU A 142 -15.55 -13.61 -11.49
CA LEU A 142 -15.80 -13.10 -12.82
C LEU A 142 -15.75 -14.26 -13.82
N GLN A 143 -16.78 -14.39 -14.65
CA GLN A 143 -16.71 -15.27 -15.83
C GLN A 143 -15.91 -14.56 -16.91
N LEU A 144 -14.89 -15.21 -17.48
CA LEU A 144 -14.10 -14.61 -18.57
C LEU A 144 -14.93 -14.43 -19.84
N THR A 145 -16.06 -15.11 -19.96
CA THR A 145 -17.06 -14.88 -21.01
C THR A 145 -18.41 -14.58 -20.37
N GLU A 146 -18.99 -13.43 -20.71
CA GLU A 146 -20.30 -12.97 -20.22
C GLU A 146 -21.26 -12.73 -21.37
N SER A 147 -22.56 -12.81 -21.08
CA SER A 147 -23.63 -12.45 -22.01
C SER A 147 -24.41 -11.26 -21.44
N VAL A 148 -24.34 -10.12 -22.13
CA VAL A 148 -25.01 -8.89 -21.73
C VAL A 148 -26.16 -8.62 -22.70
N PRO A 149 -27.42 -8.45 -22.24
CA PRO A 149 -28.53 -8.19 -23.14
C PRO A 149 -28.35 -6.83 -23.85
N VAL A 150 -28.64 -6.80 -25.15
CA VAL A 150 -28.58 -5.59 -25.98
C VAL A 150 -29.58 -4.55 -25.47
N GLN A 151 -30.78 -4.97 -25.05
CA GLN A 151 -31.74 -4.11 -24.39
C GLN A 151 -32.08 -4.65 -23.00
N ARG A 152 -32.06 -3.76 -22.01
CA ARG A 152 -32.49 -4.09 -20.64
C ARG A 152 -33.39 -3.00 -20.08
N THR A 153 -34.25 -3.39 -19.16
CA THR A 153 -35.10 -2.50 -18.37
C THR A 153 -34.66 -2.56 -16.92
N MET A 154 -34.56 -1.41 -16.27
CA MET A 154 -34.21 -1.27 -14.85
C MET A 154 -35.01 -0.14 -14.23
N SER A 155 -35.02 -0.04 -12.90
CA SER A 155 -35.64 1.11 -12.23
C SER A 155 -34.83 2.39 -12.44
N ILE A 156 -35.45 3.56 -12.27
CA ILE A 156 -34.73 4.84 -12.26
C ILE A 156 -33.67 4.86 -11.15
N SER A 157 -33.98 4.31 -9.98
CA SER A 157 -33.01 4.23 -8.86
C SER A 157 -31.78 3.41 -9.25
N ASP A 158 -31.97 2.22 -9.82
CA ASP A 158 -30.84 1.37 -10.24
C ASP A 158 -30.01 2.05 -11.34
N PHE A 159 -30.65 2.81 -12.23
CA PHE A 159 -29.94 3.58 -13.24
C PHE A 159 -29.11 4.69 -12.62
N GLU A 160 -29.70 5.47 -11.71
CA GLU A 160 -29.01 6.56 -11.03
C GLU A 160 -27.83 6.04 -10.19
N ASP A 161 -28.00 4.90 -9.51
CA ASP A 161 -26.95 4.24 -8.75
C ASP A 161 -25.83 3.72 -9.67
N TYR A 162 -26.18 3.01 -10.74
CA TYR A 162 -25.19 2.41 -11.63
C TYR A 162 -24.46 3.45 -12.48
N PHE A 163 -25.18 4.35 -13.16
CA PHE A 163 -24.61 5.35 -14.06
C PHE A 163 -24.17 6.64 -13.35
N SER A 164 -24.49 6.80 -12.06
CA SER A 164 -24.26 8.05 -11.31
C SER A 164 -24.86 9.28 -12.03
N ALA A 165 -26.01 9.09 -12.68
CA ALA A 165 -26.65 10.12 -13.51
C ALA A 165 -28.16 9.89 -13.64
N THR A 166 -28.93 10.96 -13.76
CA THR A 166 -30.37 10.88 -14.04
C THR A 166 -30.63 10.45 -15.49
N PRO A 167 -31.52 9.47 -15.76
CA PRO A 167 -31.81 9.03 -17.11
C PRO A 167 -32.61 10.07 -17.90
N ALA A 168 -32.20 10.31 -19.14
CA ALA A 168 -32.88 11.19 -20.07
C ALA A 168 -33.10 10.47 -21.41
N GLY A 169 -34.35 10.46 -21.90
CA GLY A 169 -34.72 9.82 -23.14
C GLY A 169 -33.84 10.23 -24.33
N PHE A 170 -33.41 9.25 -25.12
CA PHE A 170 -32.56 9.37 -26.30
C PHE A 170 -31.11 9.84 -26.06
N MET A 171 -30.72 10.12 -24.81
CA MET A 171 -29.35 10.50 -24.46
C MET A 171 -28.42 9.28 -24.42
N LEU A 172 -27.13 9.56 -24.67
CA LEU A 172 -26.05 8.59 -24.55
C LEU A 172 -25.33 8.74 -23.22
N TYR A 173 -25.00 7.60 -22.62
CA TYR A 173 -24.21 7.42 -21.42
C TYR A 173 -23.06 6.46 -21.72
N THR A 174 -22.08 6.39 -20.84
CA THR A 174 -21.01 5.38 -20.90
C THR A 174 -21.31 4.30 -19.88
N ASP A 175 -21.25 3.02 -20.27
CA ASP A 175 -21.36 1.93 -19.30
C ASP A 175 -20.19 2.02 -18.29
N PRO A 176 -20.45 2.16 -16.99
CA PRO A 176 -19.42 2.31 -15.96
C PRO A 176 -18.43 1.15 -15.88
N ILE A 177 -18.87 -0.08 -16.22
CA ILE A 177 -18.03 -1.26 -16.18
C ILE A 177 -17.33 -1.42 -17.52
N TYR A 178 -18.06 -1.48 -18.62
CA TYR A 178 -17.51 -1.89 -19.92
C TYR A 178 -16.96 -0.74 -20.77
N GLY A 179 -17.34 0.51 -20.47
CA GLY A 179 -16.86 1.71 -21.17
C GLY A 179 -17.48 1.95 -22.55
N TRP A 180 -18.43 1.13 -23.01
CA TRP A 180 -19.14 1.37 -24.27
C TRP A 180 -20.29 2.36 -24.12
N ASN A 181 -20.87 2.77 -25.25
CA ASN A 181 -22.02 3.66 -25.25
C ASN A 181 -23.31 2.91 -24.87
N VAL A 182 -24.12 3.56 -24.07
CA VAL A 182 -25.46 3.12 -23.66
C VAL A 182 -26.45 4.20 -24.03
N GLN A 183 -27.48 3.86 -24.80
CA GLN A 183 -28.55 4.79 -25.14
C GLN A 183 -29.76 4.54 -24.25
N VAL A 184 -30.30 5.58 -23.64
CA VAL A 184 -31.63 5.50 -23.03
C VAL A 184 -32.66 5.56 -24.16
N LEU A 185 -33.44 4.51 -24.35
CA LEU A 185 -34.49 4.47 -25.37
C LEU A 185 -35.70 5.30 -24.93
N PHE A 186 -36.18 5.05 -23.71
CA PHE A 186 -37.26 5.80 -23.09
C PHE A 186 -37.27 5.61 -21.57
N VAL A 187 -37.90 6.56 -20.89
CA VAL A 187 -38.23 6.52 -19.47
C VAL A 187 -39.75 6.39 -19.38
N ASP A 188 -40.23 5.36 -18.71
CA ASP A 188 -41.66 5.03 -18.57
C ASP A 188 -42.00 4.76 -17.10
N GLY A 189 -42.74 5.70 -16.49
CA GLY A 189 -43.03 5.68 -15.07
C GLY A 189 -41.74 5.67 -14.22
N GLU A 190 -41.56 4.60 -13.44
CA GLU A 190 -40.38 4.40 -12.58
C GLU A 190 -39.27 3.58 -13.26
N ASN A 191 -39.43 3.22 -14.53
CA ASN A 191 -38.50 2.36 -15.26
C ASN A 191 -37.81 3.10 -16.40
N VAL A 192 -36.60 2.65 -16.72
CA VAL A 192 -35.83 3.08 -17.88
C VAL A 192 -35.49 1.88 -18.74
N ARG A 193 -35.73 2.00 -20.05
CA ARG A 193 -35.25 1.01 -21.04
C ARG A 193 -34.02 1.56 -21.73
N ILE A 194 -32.95 0.78 -21.71
CA ILE A 194 -31.67 1.15 -22.32
C ILE A 194 -31.29 0.18 -23.44
N LEU A 195 -30.39 0.64 -24.29
CA LEU A 195 -29.74 -0.10 -25.36
C LEU A 195 -28.22 -0.04 -25.15
N ASN A 196 -27.58 -1.19 -24.92
CA ASN A 196 -26.13 -1.33 -25.00
C ASN A 196 -25.72 -1.25 -26.47
N ASN A 197 -24.99 -0.20 -26.85
CA ASN A 197 -24.73 0.15 -28.23
C ASN A 197 -23.24 0.05 -28.55
N ILE A 198 -22.81 -1.13 -29.02
CA ILE A 198 -21.46 -1.38 -29.52
C ILE A 198 -21.41 -1.34 -31.06
N PRO A 199 -20.25 -1.08 -31.69
CA PRO A 199 -20.10 -1.11 -33.15
C PRO A 199 -20.55 -2.42 -33.79
N VAL A 200 -21.19 -2.33 -34.95
CA VAL A 200 -21.58 -3.50 -35.77
C VAL A 200 -20.31 -4.22 -36.22
N GLY A 201 -20.20 -5.52 -35.89
CA GLY A 201 -18.98 -6.32 -36.06
C GLY A 201 -18.15 -6.48 -34.77
N GLY A 202 -18.54 -5.80 -33.69
CA GLY A 202 -17.85 -5.83 -32.41
C GLY A 202 -16.71 -4.83 -32.30
N ALA A 203 -16.15 -4.72 -31.10
CA ALA A 203 -15.01 -3.85 -30.81
C ALA A 203 -14.27 -4.30 -29.54
N GLU A 204 -13.05 -3.80 -29.39
CA GLU A 204 -12.31 -3.88 -28.14
C GLU A 204 -12.72 -2.73 -27.23
N PHE A 205 -12.90 -3.04 -25.95
CA PHE A 205 -13.16 -2.07 -24.90
C PHE A 205 -12.23 -2.32 -23.72
N ARG A 206 -12.38 -1.51 -22.67
CA ARG A 206 -11.62 -1.64 -21.44
C ARG A 206 -12.58 -1.70 -20.27
N ALA A 207 -12.79 -2.91 -19.75
CA ALA A 207 -13.61 -3.12 -18.58
C ALA A 207 -12.92 -2.62 -17.32
N TYR A 208 -13.71 -2.13 -16.35
CA TYR A 208 -13.26 -1.63 -15.06
C TYR A 208 -12.16 -0.56 -15.20
N GLY A 209 -12.25 0.23 -16.27
CA GLY A 209 -11.27 1.24 -16.64
C GLY A 209 -11.45 2.57 -15.89
N SER A 210 -10.49 3.46 -16.06
CA SER A 210 -10.60 4.86 -15.65
C SER A 210 -10.35 5.77 -16.84
N SER A 211 -11.15 6.82 -16.98
CA SER A 211 -10.94 7.86 -17.99
C SER A 211 -9.76 8.77 -17.67
N SER A 212 -9.36 8.86 -16.39
CA SER A 212 -8.24 9.69 -15.93
C SER A 212 -6.93 8.94 -15.84
N ASP A 213 -6.96 7.61 -15.73
CA ASP A 213 -5.77 6.77 -15.60
C ASP A 213 -5.86 5.50 -16.47
N PRO A 214 -5.13 5.43 -17.59
CA PRO A 214 -5.16 4.31 -18.50
C PRO A 214 -4.45 3.06 -17.96
N SER A 215 -3.87 3.09 -16.76
CA SER A 215 -3.36 1.89 -16.10
C SER A 215 -4.46 1.02 -15.50
N TYR A 216 -5.66 1.58 -15.28
CA TYR A 216 -6.81 0.84 -14.75
C TYR A 216 -7.52 0.04 -15.83
N GLY A 217 -8.12 -1.06 -15.39
CA GLY A 217 -8.96 -1.94 -16.18
C GLY A 217 -8.18 -2.92 -17.06
N TRP A 218 -8.92 -3.71 -17.80
CA TRP A 218 -8.38 -4.71 -18.72
C TRP A 218 -9.16 -4.77 -20.01
N GLN A 219 -8.51 -5.24 -21.07
CA GLN A 219 -9.11 -5.36 -22.38
C GLN A 219 -10.24 -6.38 -22.37
N ILE A 220 -11.31 -6.06 -23.10
CA ILE A 220 -12.39 -6.99 -23.41
C ILE A 220 -12.69 -6.92 -24.90
N ASN A 221 -13.11 -8.05 -25.46
CA ASN A 221 -13.67 -8.11 -26.80
C ASN A 221 -15.18 -8.25 -26.69
N ALA A 222 -15.93 -7.36 -27.31
CA ALA A 222 -17.39 -7.38 -27.27
C ALA A 222 -17.95 -7.55 -28.69
N THR A 223 -18.83 -8.54 -28.87
CA THR A 223 -19.46 -8.84 -30.17
C THR A 223 -20.93 -9.17 -29.95
N TYR A 224 -21.80 -8.83 -30.90
CA TYR A 224 -23.18 -9.34 -30.87
C TYR A 224 -23.18 -10.86 -31.08
N ASP A 225 -24.04 -11.57 -30.35
CA ASP A 225 -24.29 -12.98 -30.59
C ASP A 225 -25.02 -13.21 -31.93
N SER A 226 -25.25 -14.48 -32.28
CA SER A 226 -25.90 -14.83 -33.56
C SER A 226 -27.35 -14.36 -33.67
N THR A 227 -28.03 -14.08 -32.56
CA THR A 227 -29.42 -13.59 -32.60
C THR A 227 -29.48 -12.07 -32.63
N GLY A 228 -28.42 -11.40 -32.19
CA GLY A 228 -28.36 -9.95 -32.02
C GLY A 228 -29.05 -9.47 -30.74
N ASP A 229 -29.52 -10.39 -29.88
CA ASP A 229 -30.21 -10.03 -28.65
C ASP A 229 -29.23 -9.82 -27.49
N ASN A 230 -28.03 -10.41 -27.57
CA ASN A 230 -27.00 -10.24 -26.56
C ASN A 230 -25.66 -9.83 -27.16
N ILE A 231 -24.84 -9.23 -26.31
CA ILE A 231 -23.44 -8.96 -26.51
C ILE A 231 -22.66 -10.01 -25.74
N THR A 232 -21.82 -10.76 -26.43
CA THR A 232 -20.83 -11.64 -25.82
C THR A 232 -19.60 -10.80 -25.49
N VAL A 233 -19.24 -10.78 -24.21
CA VAL A 233 -18.05 -10.10 -23.69
C VAL A 233 -17.01 -11.14 -23.34
N HIS A 234 -15.79 -10.99 -23.87
CA HIS A 234 -14.65 -11.84 -23.54
C HIS A 234 -13.56 -11.01 -22.85
N HIS A 235 -13.35 -11.24 -21.56
CA HIS A 235 -12.27 -10.62 -20.80
C HIS A 235 -10.93 -11.20 -21.22
N GLN A 236 -10.02 -10.34 -21.69
CA GLN A 236 -8.65 -10.70 -22.07
C GLN A 236 -7.76 -10.78 -20.83
N LEU A 237 -8.11 -11.67 -19.91
CA LEU A 237 -7.34 -11.98 -18.70
C LEU A 237 -6.75 -13.39 -18.83
N ASP A 238 -5.52 -13.52 -18.35
CA ASP A 238 -4.76 -14.77 -18.31
C ASP A 238 -4.04 -14.90 -16.96
N SER A 239 -3.33 -16.00 -16.75
CA SER A 239 -2.52 -16.21 -15.55
C SER A 239 -1.51 -15.10 -15.26
N SER A 240 -1.03 -14.37 -16.27
CA SER A 240 -0.11 -13.22 -16.08
C SER A 240 -0.82 -11.99 -15.51
N SER A 241 -2.14 -11.91 -15.67
CA SER A 241 -2.97 -10.81 -15.18
C SER A 241 -3.18 -10.85 -13.67
N ALA A 242 -3.09 -12.04 -13.06
CA ALA A 242 -3.18 -12.22 -11.61
C ALA A 242 -2.15 -11.35 -10.89
N PHE A 243 -2.58 -10.60 -9.89
CA PHE A 243 -1.80 -9.65 -9.09
C PHE A 243 -1.18 -8.48 -9.86
N ASN A 244 -1.42 -8.38 -11.17
CA ASN A 244 -0.85 -7.36 -12.05
C ASN A 244 -1.89 -6.42 -12.68
N LYS A 245 -3.18 -6.67 -12.46
CA LYS A 245 -4.28 -5.83 -12.94
C LYS A 245 -5.10 -5.27 -11.79
N LYS A 246 -5.37 -3.96 -11.85
CA LYS A 246 -6.37 -3.29 -11.04
C LYS A 246 -7.36 -2.55 -11.92
N GLY A 247 -8.56 -2.36 -11.42
CA GLY A 247 -9.63 -1.62 -12.06
C GLY A 247 -10.41 -0.79 -11.05
N LEU A 248 -11.45 -0.13 -11.54
CA LEU A 248 -12.47 0.51 -10.72
C LEU A 248 -13.79 -0.21 -10.93
N ASP A 249 -14.49 -0.52 -9.85
CA ASP A 249 -15.89 -0.93 -9.94
C ASP A 249 -16.81 0.25 -10.30
N TYR A 250 -18.10 -0.02 -10.50
CA TYR A 250 -19.07 1.01 -10.90
C TYR A 250 -19.27 2.10 -9.82
N ASN A 251 -18.87 1.85 -8.56
CA ASN A 251 -18.88 2.84 -7.49
C ASN A 251 -17.56 3.63 -7.40
N GLY A 252 -16.60 3.36 -8.30
CA GLY A 252 -15.28 3.97 -8.30
C GLY A 252 -14.32 3.41 -7.25
N SER A 253 -14.61 2.25 -6.65
CA SER A 253 -13.71 1.58 -5.70
C SER A 253 -12.67 0.75 -6.45
N GLU A 254 -11.43 0.73 -5.95
CA GLU A 254 -10.39 -0.11 -6.53
C GLU A 254 -10.71 -1.60 -6.37
N ILE A 255 -10.48 -2.35 -7.44
CA ILE A 255 -10.56 -3.81 -7.48
C ILE A 255 -9.30 -4.39 -8.08
N TYR A 256 -8.96 -5.63 -7.74
CA TYR A 256 -7.74 -6.30 -8.19
C TYR A 256 -8.07 -7.67 -8.78
N VAL A 257 -7.39 -8.06 -9.86
CA VAL A 257 -7.45 -9.45 -10.36
C VAL A 257 -6.56 -10.30 -9.45
N GLU A 258 -7.18 -11.08 -8.57
CA GLU A 258 -6.48 -11.89 -7.57
C GLU A 258 -5.95 -13.20 -8.18
N SER A 259 -6.74 -13.84 -9.03
CA SER A 259 -6.32 -15.04 -9.76
C SER A 259 -7.11 -15.20 -11.06
N VAL A 260 -6.56 -15.98 -11.99
CA VAL A 260 -7.23 -16.37 -13.24
C VAL A 260 -7.08 -17.88 -13.41
N ASP A 261 -8.20 -18.55 -13.60
CA ASP A 261 -8.31 -19.96 -13.94
C ASP A 261 -8.77 -20.07 -15.40
N GLU A 262 -7.80 -20.15 -16.30
CA GLU A 262 -8.03 -20.22 -17.75
C GLU A 262 -8.76 -21.52 -18.15
N ALA A 263 -8.57 -22.60 -17.40
CA ALA A 263 -9.21 -23.89 -17.69
C ALA A 263 -10.71 -23.87 -17.41
N ASN A 264 -11.11 -23.20 -16.33
CA ASN A 264 -12.52 -23.02 -15.99
C ASN A 264 -13.13 -21.74 -16.58
N GLY A 265 -12.33 -20.88 -17.21
CA GLY A 265 -12.79 -19.63 -17.80
C GLY A 265 -13.24 -18.62 -16.76
N THR A 266 -12.59 -18.58 -15.59
CA THR A 266 -12.98 -17.70 -14.47
C THR A 266 -11.80 -16.90 -13.93
N ALA A 267 -12.09 -15.77 -13.29
CA ALA A 267 -11.13 -15.01 -12.49
C ALA A 267 -11.72 -14.68 -11.11
N ILE A 268 -10.87 -14.53 -10.11
CA ILE A 268 -11.26 -13.97 -8.81
C ILE A 268 -10.94 -12.49 -8.80
N ILE A 269 -11.96 -11.68 -8.57
CA ILE A 269 -11.85 -10.23 -8.41
C ILE A 269 -11.92 -9.89 -6.92
N ASN A 270 -10.89 -9.20 -6.44
CA ASN A 270 -10.75 -8.80 -5.05
C ASN A 270 -11.16 -7.33 -4.89
N HIS A 271 -12.26 -7.11 -4.16
CA HIS A 271 -12.76 -5.78 -3.79
C HIS A 271 -12.26 -5.33 -2.40
N ASP A 272 -11.37 -6.10 -1.78
CA ASP A 272 -10.65 -5.70 -0.58
C ASP A 272 -9.30 -5.07 -0.93
N LYS A 273 -8.51 -4.69 0.09
CA LYS A 273 -7.16 -4.18 -0.13
C LYS A 273 -6.26 -5.24 -0.75
N GLU A 274 -5.40 -4.86 -1.69
CA GLU A 274 -4.43 -5.78 -2.33
C GLU A 274 -3.61 -6.57 -1.29
N VAL A 275 -3.22 -5.95 -0.18
CA VAL A 275 -2.39 -6.53 0.88
C VAL A 275 -3.15 -7.46 1.85
N ALA A 276 -4.48 -7.51 1.78
CA ALA A 276 -5.31 -8.27 2.71
C ALA A 276 -5.13 -9.78 2.51
N GLY A 277 -4.92 -10.52 3.59
CA GLY A 277 -4.67 -11.96 3.58
C GLY A 277 -3.30 -12.37 3.07
N LYS A 278 -2.44 -11.43 2.65
CA LYS A 278 -1.13 -11.75 2.07
C LYS A 278 -0.03 -11.81 3.12
N GLU A 279 0.99 -12.60 2.84
CA GLU A 279 2.26 -12.54 3.56
C GLU A 279 2.94 -11.19 3.27
N LEU A 280 3.49 -10.57 4.31
CA LEU A 280 4.18 -9.29 4.23
C LEU A 280 5.61 -9.45 4.72
N THR A 281 6.57 -9.00 3.92
CA THR A 281 7.98 -8.94 4.32
C THR A 281 8.41 -7.49 4.50
N PHE A 282 8.97 -7.18 5.65
CA PHE A 282 9.51 -5.86 5.94
C PHE A 282 11.03 -5.92 6.11
N THR A 283 11.76 -5.10 5.37
CA THR A 283 13.15 -4.76 5.71
C THR A 283 13.12 -3.50 6.54
N VAL A 284 13.54 -3.58 7.81
CA VAL A 284 13.43 -2.51 8.80
C VAL A 284 14.79 -2.14 9.32
N THR A 285 15.10 -0.84 9.35
CA THR A 285 16.30 -0.28 9.98
C THR A 285 15.88 0.58 11.18
N LEU A 286 16.41 0.26 12.36
CA LEU A 286 16.10 1.01 13.58
C LEU A 286 16.92 2.31 13.65
N VAL A 287 16.26 3.46 13.51
CA VAL A 287 16.90 4.79 13.44
C VAL A 287 17.17 5.36 14.83
N SER A 288 16.23 5.22 15.77
CA SER A 288 16.41 5.67 17.16
C SER A 288 15.48 4.96 18.13
N ILE A 289 15.87 4.96 19.40
CA ILE A 289 15.07 4.52 20.53
C ILE A 289 14.97 5.72 21.51
N GLY A 290 13.76 6.08 21.91
CA GLY A 290 13.43 7.23 22.76
C GLY A 290 13.60 7.02 24.25
#